data_AF-A0A0R3N4R9-F1
#
_entry.id   AF-A0A0R3N4R9-F1
#
_cell.length_a   1.000
_cell.length_b   1.000
_cell.length_c   1.000
_cell.angle_alpha   90.00
_cell.angle_beta   90.00
_cell.angle_gamma   90.00
#
_symmetry.space_group_name_H-M   'P 1'
#
loop_
_entity.id
_entity.type
_entity.pdbx_description
1 polymer ?
#
loop_
_entity_poly.entity_id
_entity_poly.type
_entity_poly.pdbx_seq_one_letter_code
_entity_poly.pdbx_strand_id
1 'polypeptide(L)' 'MSRPALGVAEIFRDRGPAWRQAHAGRVSPEQLKVMSAIERCRTAALGGHVARCEDCAYTTIAYNSCLMGKAGNGELAAT' A
#
# COMPACT_ATOMS: atom_id res chain seq x y z
N MET A 1 -8.35 4.87 -19.86
CA MET A 1 -7.60 5.84 -19.01
C MET A 1 -6.17 5.33 -18.89
N SER A 2 -5.19 6.12 -19.34
CA SER A 2 -3.76 5.82 -19.16
C SER A 2 -3.43 5.91 -17.67
N ARG A 3 -2.96 4.82 -17.08
CA ARG A 3 -2.58 4.77 -15.67
C ARG A 3 -1.39 5.73 -15.46
N PRO A 4 -1.39 6.59 -14.41
CA PRO A 4 -0.23 7.39 -14.07
C PRO A 4 1.02 6.51 -13.99
N ALA A 5 2.13 6.99 -14.55
CA ALA A 5 3.40 6.25 -14.56
C ALA A 5 3.92 5.96 -13.15
N LEU A 6 3.53 6.79 -12.18
CA LEU A 6 3.91 6.68 -10.78
C LEU A 6 2.64 6.54 -9.91
N GLY A 7 2.50 5.41 -9.22
CA GLY A 7 1.46 5.25 -8.20
C GLY A 7 1.94 5.76 -6.84
N VAL A 8 1.01 5.90 -5.91
CA VAL A 8 1.32 6.35 -4.56
C VAL A 8 2.26 5.36 -3.86
N ALA A 9 2.07 4.05 -4.06
CA ALA A 9 2.93 3.03 -3.45
C ALA A 9 4.41 3.15 -3.87
N GLU A 10 4.67 3.51 -5.13
CA GLU A 10 6.03 3.76 -5.64
C GLU A 10 6.68 4.96 -4.93
N ILE A 11 5.95 6.05 -4.72
CA ILE A 11 6.45 7.22 -3.97
C ILE A 11 6.89 6.82 -2.55
N PHE A 12 6.08 6.02 -1.85
CA PHE A 12 6.41 5.58 -0.50
C PHE A 12 7.62 4.64 -0.49
N ARG A 13 7.77 3.75 -1.46
CA ARG A 13 8.96 2.87 -1.55
C ARG A 13 10.23 3.66 -1.85
N ASP A 14 10.17 4.58 -2.80
CA ASP A 14 11.37 5.30 -3.29
C ASP A 14 11.79 6.45 -2.37
N ARG A 15 10.82 7.13 -1.75
CA ARG A 15 11.05 8.37 -0.98
C ARG A 15 10.70 8.25 0.50
N GLY A 16 9.87 7.26 0.87
CA GLY A 16 9.38 7.07 2.24
C GLY A 16 10.49 6.82 3.28
N PRO A 17 11.52 5.99 3.02
CA PRO A 17 12.58 5.75 3.99
C PRO A 17 13.31 7.03 4.42
N ALA A 18 13.74 7.85 3.45
CA ALA A 18 14.44 9.11 3.73
C ALA A 18 13.53 10.10 4.45
N TRP A 19 12.25 10.18 4.05
CA TRP A 19 11.29 11.07 4.71
C TRP A 19 11.03 10.65 6.16
N ARG A 20 10.85 9.35 6.44
CA ARG A 20 10.65 8.81 7.81
C ARG A 20 11.84 9.10 8.71
N GLN A 21 13.07 8.96 8.19
CA GLN A 21 14.28 9.30 8.94
C GLN A 21 14.32 10.79 9.29
N ALA A 22 14.04 11.67 8.32
CA ALA A 22 14.02 13.11 8.54
C ALA A 22 12.93 13.58 9.53
N HIS A 23 11.87 12.77 9.73
CA HIS A 23 10.74 13.07 10.62
C HIS A 23 10.66 12.13 11.82
N ALA A 24 11.74 11.45 12.16
CA ALA A 24 11.78 10.52 13.29
C ALA A 24 11.30 11.21 14.59
N GLY A 25 10.44 10.52 15.35
CA GLY A 25 9.82 11.04 16.57
C GLY A 25 8.63 11.99 16.36
N ARG A 26 8.32 12.39 15.12
CA ARG A 26 7.15 13.23 14.77
C ARG A 26 6.04 12.46 14.06
N VAL A 27 6.30 11.22 13.66
CA VAL A 27 5.35 10.37 12.94
C VAL A 27 4.71 9.40 13.94
N SER A 28 3.38 9.37 13.99
CA SER A 28 2.66 8.48 14.91
C SER A 28 2.77 7.00 14.47
N PRO A 29 2.62 6.05 15.40
CA PRO A 29 2.53 4.63 15.05
C PRO A 29 1.46 4.30 14.01
N GLU A 30 0.29 4.94 14.08
CA GLU A 30 -0.79 4.79 13.11
C GLU A 30 -0.40 5.29 11.72
N GLN A 31 0.29 6.43 11.66
CA GLN A 31 0.81 6.95 10.40
C GLN A 31 1.81 5.97 9.79
N LEU A 32 2.77 5.47 10.57
CA LEU A 32 3.73 4.44 10.12
C LEU A 32 3.01 3.20 9.59
N LYS A 33 1.95 2.75 10.26
CA LYS A 33 1.12 1.61 9.81
C LYS A 33 0.47 1.87 8.46
N VAL A 34 -0.07 3.07 8.25
CA VAL A 34 -0.66 3.49 6.97
C VAL A 34 0.41 3.51 5.88
N MET A 35 1.60 4.07 6.14
CA MET A 35 2.72 4.06 5.19
C MET A 35 3.07 2.62 4.76
N SER A 36 3.23 1.71 5.72
CA SER A 36 3.55 0.30 5.44
C SER A 36 2.42 -0.45 4.74
N ALA A 37 1.16 -0.06 4.94
CA ALA A 37 0.04 -0.60 4.18
C ALA A 37 0.10 -0.10 2.73
N ILE A 38 0.41 1.18 2.51
CA ILE A 38 0.54 1.79 1.19
C ILE A 38 1.65 1.14 0.36
N GLU A 39 2.81 0.90 0.98
CA GLU A 39 3.94 0.21 0.33
C GLU A 39 3.59 -1.22 -0.14
N ARG A 40 2.65 -1.87 0.57
CA ARG A 40 2.15 -3.24 0.30
C ARG A 40 0.82 -3.26 -0.45
N CYS A 41 0.34 -2.12 -0.96
CA CYS A 41 -0.85 -2.16 -1.80
C CYS A 41 -0.60 -3.02 -3.03
N ARG A 42 -1.62 -3.79 -3.40
CA ARG A 42 -1.62 -4.57 -4.63
C ARG A 42 -1.44 -3.62 -5.82
N THR A 43 -0.46 -3.88 -6.66
CA THR A 43 -0.30 -3.24 -7.98
C THR A 43 -0.44 -4.33 -9.03
N ALA A 44 -0.46 -3.98 -10.31
CA ALA A 44 -0.40 -4.97 -11.38
C ALA A 44 0.78 -5.96 -11.20
N ALA A 45 1.90 -5.50 -10.63
CA ALA A 45 3.06 -6.32 -10.35
C ALA A 45 2.93 -7.22 -9.10
N LEU A 46 2.04 -6.88 -8.15
CA LEU A 46 1.88 -7.58 -6.87
C LEU A 46 0.63 -8.49 -6.82
N GLY A 47 -0.12 -8.57 -7.92
CA GLY A 47 -1.36 -9.35 -8.04
C GLY A 47 -2.59 -8.57 -7.55
N GLY A 48 -3.74 -8.80 -8.19
CA GLY A 48 -5.01 -8.14 -7.87
C GLY A 48 -6.05 -9.07 -7.22
N HIS A 49 -7.30 -8.68 -7.29
CA HIS A 49 -8.47 -9.55 -7.09
C HIS A 49 -9.45 -9.36 -8.24
N VAL A 50 -10.25 -10.38 -8.52
CA VAL A 50 -11.35 -10.27 -9.50
C VAL A 50 -12.51 -9.58 -8.80
N ALA A 51 -12.84 -8.37 -9.25
CA ALA A 51 -14.07 -7.70 -8.87
C ALA A 51 -15.16 -8.09 -9.85
N ARG A 52 -16.34 -8.46 -9.33
CA ARG A 52 -17.52 -8.81 -10.12
C ARG A 52 -18.64 -7.83 -9.80
N CYS A 53 -19.24 -7.24 -10.83
CA CYS A 53 -20.47 -6.46 -10.68
C CYS A 53 -21.61 -7.39 -10.29
N GLU A 54 -22.36 -7.04 -9.23
CA GLU A 54 -23.46 -7.87 -8.75
C GLU A 54 -24.69 -7.80 -9.68
N ASP A 55 -24.88 -6.69 -10.40
CA ASP A 55 -26.04 -6.46 -11.26
C ASP A 55 -25.90 -7.06 -12.67
N CYS A 56 -24.71 -7.00 -13.28
CA CYS A 56 -24.49 -7.41 -14.67
C CYS A 56 -23.44 -8.51 -14.86
N ALA A 57 -22.88 -9.05 -13.78
CA ALA A 57 -21.85 -10.10 -13.78
C ALA A 57 -20.52 -9.75 -14.49
N TYR A 58 -20.33 -8.51 -14.95
CA TYR A 58 -19.07 -8.06 -15.53
C TYR A 58 -17.91 -8.24 -14.53
N THR A 59 -16.78 -8.77 -15.01
CA THR A 59 -15.58 -8.99 -14.20
C THR A 59 -14.45 -8.06 -14.63
N THR A 60 -13.71 -7.54 -13.66
CA THR A 60 -12.52 -6.74 -13.88
C THR A 60 -11.45 -7.10 -12.85
N ILE A 61 -10.18 -6.96 -13.22
CA ILE A 61 -9.08 -7.11 -12.25
C ILE A 61 -8.92 -5.78 -11.52
N ALA A 62 -9.08 -5.84 -10.20
CA ALA A 62 -8.95 -4.70 -9.32
C ALA A 62 -7.70 -4.85 -8.44
N TYR A 63 -6.98 -3.74 -8.25
CA TYR A 63 -5.72 -3.68 -7.49
C TYR A 63 -5.81 -2.75 -6.27
N ASN A 64 -7.02 -2.27 -5.96
CA ASN A 64 -7.31 -1.19 -5.02
C ASN A 64 -7.39 -1.63 -3.54
N SER A 65 -6.63 -2.66 -3.13
CA SER A 65 -6.57 -3.05 -1.72
C SER A 65 -5.14 -3.19 -1.21
N CYS A 66 -4.96 -2.79 0.05
CA CYS A 66 -3.68 -2.82 0.74
C CYS A 66 -3.69 -3.92 1.80
N LEU A 67 -2.56 -4.58 1.98
CA LEU A 67 -2.43 -5.59 3.03
C LEU A 67 -2.24 -4.87 4.36
N MET A 68 -3.32 -4.75 5.14
CA MET A 68 -3.22 -4.29 6.52
C MET A 68 -2.60 -5.40 7.37
N GLY A 69 -1.38 -5.17 7.86
CA GLY A 69 -0.77 -6.03 8.89
C GLY A 69 -1.47 -5.83 10.24
N LYS A 70 -1.45 -6.86 11.10
CA LYS A 70 -1.77 -6.68 12.53
C LYS A 70 -0.76 -5.67 13.12
N ALA A 71 -1.22 -4.72 13.91
CA ALA A 71 -0.33 -3.81 14.63
C ALA A 71 0.37 -4.60 15.74
N GLY A 72 1.57 -5.11 15.45
CA GLY A 72 2.51 -5.48 16.50
C GLY A 72 3.18 -4.20 17.00
N ASN A 73 3.32 -4.07 18.32
CA ASN A 73 4.07 -2.98 18.94
C ASN A 73 5.55 -3.08 18.53
N GLY A 74 5.92 -2.46 17.41
CA GLY A 74 7.31 -2.10 17.13
C GLY A 74 8.28 -3.19 16.65
N GLU A 75 7.84 -4.42 16.36
CA GLU A 75 8.73 -5.41 15.75
C GLU A 75 8.51 -5.47 14.22
N LEU A 76 9.33 -4.72 13.50
CA LEU A 76 9.58 -4.95 12.08
C LEU A 76 10.15 -6.37 11.94
N ALA A 77 9.29 -7.35 11.68
CA ALA A 77 9.75 -8.66 11.23
C ALA A 77 10.30 -8.50 9.80
N ALA A 78 11.61 -8.29 9.71
CA ALA A 78 12.38 -8.58 8.53
C ALA A 78 12.52 -10.10 8.41
N THR A 79 11.71 -10.71 7.54
CA THR A 79 12.01 -11.96 6.82
C THR A 79 11.21 -11.97 5.53
#